data_AF-A0A2E9GP42-F1
#
_entry.id   AF-A0A2E9GP42-F1
#
_cell.length_a   1.000
_cell.length_b   1.000
_cell.length_c   1.000
_cell.angle_alpha   90.00
_cell.angle_beta   90.00
_cell.angle_gamma   90.00
#
_symmetry.space_group_name_H-M   'P 1'
#
loop_
_entity.id
_entity.type
_entity.pdbx_description
1 polymer ?
#
loop_
_entity_poly.entity_id
_entity_poly.type
_entity_poly.pdbx_seq_one_letter_code
_entity_poly.pdbx_strand_id
1 'polypeptide(L)'
;MDDCTNDEWKVFWGGGGFIAQVGSGARAVAEDAIAYIHSLYAAGIRYTDDRTGEGLTLLGSRGLLENSLLVLISDYGEEFMKHEKLLYTQFYEETMRTPFAPHSPNPSSFPLVRQPKHVTCLDVAPTVLSYLDIATPKGMEGCDLCLCSATSTPCWWHRRL
;
A
#
# COMPACT_ATOMS: atom_id res chain seq x y z
N MET A 1 23.77 -13.70 7.45
CA MET A 1 23.34 -12.61 6.54
C MET A 1 23.57 -13.21 5.18
N ASP A 2 22.57 -13.95 4.73
CA ASP A 2 22.72 -14.87 3.62
C ASP A 2 22.75 -14.11 2.31
N ASP A 3 23.60 -14.60 1.43
CA ASP A 3 23.96 -14.03 0.15
C ASP A 3 22.73 -13.89 -0.77
N CYS A 4 22.28 -12.65 -0.98
CA CYS A 4 21.16 -12.31 -1.86
C CYS A 4 21.51 -12.39 -3.37
N THR A 5 22.64 -13.00 -3.77
CA THR A 5 23.08 -13.03 -5.18
C THR A 5 22.57 -14.22 -5.99
N ASN A 6 21.69 -15.06 -5.45
CA ASN A 6 21.21 -16.25 -6.15
C ASN A 6 20.52 -15.89 -7.48
N ASP A 7 21.03 -16.44 -8.59
CA ASP A 7 20.63 -16.12 -9.97
C ASP A 7 19.15 -16.37 -10.27
N GLU A 8 18.47 -17.17 -9.44
CA GLU A 8 17.03 -17.45 -9.55
C GLU A 8 16.15 -16.22 -9.32
N TRP A 9 16.61 -15.24 -8.51
CA TRP A 9 15.86 -14.00 -8.25
C TRP A 9 16.09 -12.92 -9.30
N LYS A 10 17.08 -13.09 -10.18
CA LYS A 10 17.30 -12.18 -11.31
C LYS A 10 16.15 -12.23 -12.29
N VAL A 11 15.31 -13.25 -12.33
CA VAL A 11 14.13 -13.27 -13.22
C VAL A 11 13.00 -12.38 -12.66
N PHE A 12 12.88 -12.29 -11.33
CA PHE A 12 11.90 -11.41 -10.65
C PHE A 12 12.26 -9.93 -10.76
N TRP A 13 13.55 -9.59 -10.82
CA TRP A 13 14.07 -8.21 -10.99
C TRP A 13 14.68 -7.93 -12.38
N GLY A 14 14.71 -8.91 -13.27
CA GLY A 14 15.51 -8.92 -14.51
C GLY A 14 14.93 -8.12 -15.67
N GLY A 15 13.70 -7.64 -15.54
CA GLY A 15 13.15 -6.61 -16.41
C GLY A 15 13.75 -5.22 -16.16
N GLY A 16 14.55 -5.06 -15.10
CA GLY A 16 15.05 -3.77 -14.64
C GLY A 16 15.86 -3.01 -15.69
N GLY A 17 16.56 -3.70 -16.61
CA GLY A 17 17.33 -3.02 -17.66
C GLY A 17 16.46 -2.19 -18.61
N PHE A 18 15.33 -2.73 -19.04
CA PHE A 18 14.40 -2.00 -19.92
C PHE A 18 13.72 -0.87 -19.16
N ILE A 19 13.11 -1.17 -18.01
CA ILE A 19 12.35 -0.17 -17.25
C ILE A 19 13.26 0.95 -16.73
N ALA A 20 14.47 0.63 -16.27
CA ALA A 20 15.44 1.65 -15.83
C ALA A 20 15.96 2.51 -16.99
N GLN A 21 16.17 1.93 -18.18
CA GLN A 21 16.55 2.71 -19.37
C GLN A 21 15.45 3.66 -19.82
N VAL A 22 14.18 3.25 -19.71
CA VAL A 22 13.04 4.14 -19.97
C VAL A 22 12.94 5.22 -18.90
N GLY A 23 12.95 4.85 -17.62
CA GLY A 23 12.81 5.81 -16.51
C GLY A 23 13.97 6.82 -16.38
N SER A 24 15.14 6.51 -16.97
CA SER A 24 16.27 7.45 -17.07
C SER A 24 16.27 8.30 -18.35
N GLY A 25 15.29 8.11 -19.24
CA GLY A 25 15.24 8.77 -20.55
C GLY A 25 16.28 8.25 -21.55
N ALA A 26 17.09 7.25 -21.18
CA ALA A 26 18.08 6.62 -22.06
C ALA A 26 17.43 5.83 -23.21
N ARG A 27 16.14 5.56 -23.13
CA ARG A 27 15.35 4.89 -24.17
C ARG A 27 13.97 5.54 -24.32
N ALA A 28 13.67 6.02 -25.53
CA ALA A 28 12.34 6.48 -25.88
C ALA A 28 11.35 5.31 -25.95
N VAL A 29 10.11 5.55 -25.54
CA VAL A 29 9.00 4.59 -25.60
C VAL A 29 7.94 5.14 -26.53
N ALA A 30 7.47 4.30 -27.46
CA ALA A 30 6.36 4.66 -28.32
C ALA A 30 5.08 4.80 -27.48
N GLU A 31 4.20 5.74 -27.87
CA GLU A 31 2.98 6.05 -27.12
C GLU A 31 2.09 4.80 -26.89
N ASP A 32 2.06 3.88 -27.85
CA ASP A 32 1.32 2.62 -27.78
C ASP A 32 1.88 1.63 -26.73
N ALA A 33 3.19 1.70 -26.46
CA ALA A 33 3.82 0.88 -25.43
C ALA A 33 3.45 1.32 -24.01
N ILE A 34 3.10 2.59 -23.78
CA ILE A 34 2.60 3.06 -22.47
C ILE A 34 1.21 2.47 -22.20
N ALA A 35 0.31 2.52 -23.19
CA ALA A 35 -1.00 1.89 -23.10
C ALA A 35 -0.90 0.37 -22.86
N TYR A 36 0.09 -0.29 -23.48
CA TYR A 36 0.38 -1.70 -23.22
C TYR A 36 0.87 -1.95 -21.78
N ILE A 37 1.81 -1.15 -21.27
CA ILE A 37 2.28 -1.24 -19.88
C ILE A 37 1.14 -1.02 -18.88
N HIS A 38 0.25 -0.05 -19.12
CA HIS A 38 -0.95 0.17 -18.30
C HIS A 38 -1.83 -1.07 -18.28
N SER A 39 -2.01 -1.72 -19.44
CA SER A 39 -2.82 -2.93 -19.55
C SER A 39 -2.22 -4.10 -18.77
N LEU A 40 -0.88 -4.26 -18.81
CA LEU A 40 -0.17 -5.26 -18.01
C LEU A 40 -0.28 -4.97 -16.51
N TYR A 41 -0.15 -3.71 -16.10
CA TYR A 41 -0.31 -3.32 -14.71
C TYR A 41 -1.74 -3.56 -14.21
N ALA A 42 -2.75 -3.19 -15.01
CA ALA A 42 -4.16 -3.49 -14.71
C ALA A 42 -4.43 -5.00 -14.59
N ALA A 43 -3.78 -5.82 -15.44
CA ALA A 43 -3.84 -7.28 -15.31
C ALA A 43 -3.18 -7.77 -14.01
N GLY A 44 -2.07 -7.16 -13.58
CA GLY A 44 -1.42 -7.42 -12.29
C GLY A 44 -2.31 -7.07 -11.10
N ILE A 45 -2.99 -5.92 -11.14
CA ILE A 45 -4.00 -5.54 -10.14
C ILE A 45 -5.10 -6.60 -10.09
N ARG A 46 -5.67 -6.96 -11.25
CA ARG A 46 -6.76 -7.94 -11.31
C ARG A 46 -6.35 -9.30 -10.76
N TYR A 47 -5.17 -9.77 -11.13
CA TYR A 47 -4.62 -11.02 -10.60
C TYR A 47 -4.48 -10.96 -9.07
N THR A 48 -3.95 -9.84 -8.54
CA THR A 48 -3.77 -9.64 -7.10
C THR A 48 -5.11 -9.57 -6.36
N ASP A 49 -6.10 -8.89 -6.93
CA ASP A 49 -7.47 -8.81 -6.41
C ASP A 49 -8.11 -10.21 -6.33
N ASP A 50 -8.03 -11.00 -7.41
CA ASP A 50 -8.58 -12.36 -7.43
C ASP A 50 -7.90 -13.26 -6.36
N ARG A 51 -6.55 -13.22 -6.24
CA ARG A 51 -5.82 -14.02 -5.23
C ARG A 51 -6.12 -13.55 -3.80
N THR A 52 -6.28 -12.25 -3.60
CA THR A 52 -6.65 -11.68 -2.29
C THR A 52 -8.05 -12.12 -1.92
N GLY A 53 -9.01 -12.08 -2.85
CA GLY A 53 -10.37 -12.56 -2.67
C GLY A 53 -10.45 -14.04 -2.30
N GLU A 54 -9.64 -14.89 -2.95
CA GLU A 54 -9.51 -16.31 -2.58
C GLU A 54 -9.00 -16.50 -1.15
N GLY A 55 -7.96 -15.75 -0.75
CA GLY A 55 -7.43 -15.76 0.61
C GLY A 55 -8.46 -15.32 1.64
N LEU A 56 -9.17 -14.22 1.39
CA LEU A 56 -10.24 -13.72 2.26
C LEU A 56 -11.39 -14.72 2.37
N THR A 57 -11.80 -15.35 1.26
CA THR A 57 -12.83 -16.40 1.24
C THR A 57 -12.42 -17.57 2.13
N LEU A 58 -11.16 -18.00 2.02
CA LEU A 58 -10.62 -19.09 2.83
C LEU A 58 -10.59 -18.74 4.31
N LEU A 59 -10.11 -17.55 4.68
CA LEU A 59 -10.12 -17.06 6.06
C LEU A 59 -11.55 -16.99 6.61
N GLY A 60 -12.51 -16.50 5.82
CA GLY A 60 -13.92 -16.44 6.18
C GLY A 60 -14.53 -17.82 6.40
N SER A 61 -14.26 -18.79 5.51
CA SER A 61 -14.76 -20.17 5.63
C SER A 61 -14.28 -20.89 6.90
N ARG A 62 -13.18 -20.41 7.50
CA ARG A 62 -12.60 -20.94 8.74
C ARG A 62 -12.98 -20.11 9.98
N GLY A 63 -13.85 -19.10 9.84
CA GLY A 63 -14.23 -18.19 10.92
C GLY A 63 -13.11 -17.27 11.40
N LEU A 64 -11.99 -17.18 10.68
CA LEU A 64 -10.83 -16.41 11.12
C LEU A 64 -11.03 -14.90 10.99
N LEU A 65 -11.88 -14.47 10.06
CA LEU A 65 -12.20 -13.04 9.88
C LEU A 65 -12.95 -12.43 11.06
N GLU A 66 -13.67 -13.22 11.84
CA GLU A 66 -14.47 -12.76 12.98
C GLU A 66 -13.60 -12.26 14.15
N ASN A 67 -12.31 -12.55 14.13
CA ASN A 67 -11.36 -12.15 15.17
C ASN A 67 -10.03 -11.62 14.59
N SER A 68 -10.03 -11.12 13.36
CA SER A 68 -8.82 -10.63 12.69
C SER A 68 -8.96 -9.17 12.28
N LEU A 69 -7.98 -8.35 12.64
CA LEU A 69 -7.76 -7.05 11.99
C LEU A 69 -7.02 -7.28 10.67
N LEU A 70 -7.59 -6.77 9.57
CA LEU A 70 -6.96 -6.78 8.26
C LEU A 70 -6.67 -5.34 7.84
N VAL A 71 -5.49 -5.10 7.27
CA VAL A 71 -5.09 -3.78 6.77
C VAL A 71 -4.44 -3.97 5.40
N LEU A 72 -5.15 -3.58 4.34
CA LEU A 72 -4.62 -3.58 2.98
C LEU A 72 -3.99 -2.21 2.69
N ILE A 73 -2.73 -2.22 2.23
CA ILE A 73 -1.99 -1.01 1.84
C ILE A 73 -1.16 -1.24 0.57
N SER A 74 -0.72 -0.15 -0.05
CA SER A 74 0.46 -0.13 -0.93
C SER A 74 1.44 0.92 -0.41
N ASP A 75 2.73 0.65 -0.55
CA ASP A 75 3.82 1.54 -0.15
C ASP A 75 4.04 2.69 -1.14
N TYR A 76 3.85 2.41 -2.43
CA TYR A 76 3.84 3.39 -3.51
C TYR A 76 2.83 3.04 -4.62
N GLY A 77 2.61 4.00 -5.51
CA GLY A 77 1.92 3.86 -6.78
C GLY A 77 2.87 4.01 -7.97
N GLU A 78 2.33 4.11 -9.17
CA GLU A 78 3.10 4.06 -10.43
C GLU A 78 2.85 5.31 -11.27
N GLU A 79 3.92 5.88 -11.82
CA GLU A 79 3.91 7.20 -12.45
C GLU A 79 3.46 7.19 -13.91
N PHE A 80 3.71 6.07 -14.62
CA PHE A 80 3.16 5.87 -15.95
C PHE A 80 3.52 6.96 -16.98
N MET A 81 4.75 7.49 -16.95
CA MET A 81 5.24 8.55 -17.85
C MET A 81 4.51 9.88 -17.78
N LYS A 82 3.64 10.12 -16.79
CA LYS A 82 2.92 11.41 -16.67
C LYS A 82 3.85 12.61 -16.50
N HIS A 83 5.01 12.41 -15.89
CA HIS A 83 6.08 13.41 -15.81
C HIS A 83 7.40 12.85 -16.37
N GLU A 84 7.30 12.14 -17.51
CA GLU A 84 8.44 11.65 -18.30
C GLU A 84 9.26 10.52 -17.63
N LYS A 85 8.76 9.94 -16.52
CA LYS A 85 9.37 8.77 -15.88
C LYS A 85 8.41 7.62 -15.71
N LEU A 86 8.98 6.42 -15.74
CA LEU A 86 8.36 5.20 -15.21
C LEU A 86 8.83 4.95 -13.78
N LEU A 87 8.08 4.11 -13.07
CA LEU A 87 8.28 3.72 -11.68
C LEU A 87 7.96 4.85 -10.69
N TYR A 88 8.43 4.69 -9.46
CA TYR A 88 8.11 5.49 -8.28
C TYR A 88 9.28 6.39 -7.88
N THR A 89 10.00 6.95 -8.84
CA THR A 89 11.26 7.70 -8.57
C THR A 89 11.04 9.18 -8.25
N GLN A 90 9.80 9.67 -8.34
CA GLN A 90 9.43 11.06 -8.04
C GLN A 90 8.25 11.10 -7.07
N PHE A 91 8.06 12.25 -6.42
CA PHE A 91 7.04 12.46 -5.38
C PHE A 91 5.80 13.17 -5.94
N TYR A 92 5.15 12.54 -6.92
CA TYR A 92 3.88 13.02 -7.46
C TYR A 92 2.69 12.27 -6.84
N GLU A 93 1.48 12.76 -7.08
CA GLU A 93 0.27 12.15 -6.51
C GLU A 93 0.14 10.68 -6.95
N GLU A 94 0.53 10.35 -8.18
CA GLU A 94 0.46 9.00 -8.72
C GLU A 94 1.33 7.98 -8.00
N THR A 95 2.48 8.40 -7.48
CA THR A 95 3.42 7.53 -6.77
C THR A 95 3.15 7.51 -5.26
N MET A 96 2.48 8.54 -4.74
CA MET A 96 2.24 8.70 -3.29
C MET A 96 0.82 8.31 -2.85
N ARG A 97 -0.18 8.41 -3.73
CA ARG A 97 -1.58 8.13 -3.39
C ARG A 97 -1.90 6.65 -3.57
N THR A 98 -1.74 5.91 -2.48
CA THR A 98 -1.94 4.46 -2.44
C THR A 98 -3.24 4.05 -1.74
N PRO A 99 -3.73 2.81 -1.96
CA PRO A 99 -4.86 2.29 -1.20
C PRO A 99 -4.51 2.14 0.28
N PHE A 100 -5.49 2.44 1.14
CA PHE A 100 -5.52 2.08 2.56
C PHE A 100 -6.93 1.61 2.89
N ALA A 101 -7.09 0.33 3.20
CA ALA A 101 -8.39 -0.30 3.46
C ALA A 101 -8.31 -1.22 4.69
N PRO A 102 -8.63 -0.70 5.89
CA PRO A 102 -8.73 -1.51 7.09
C PRO A 102 -10.09 -2.20 7.18
N HIS A 103 -10.08 -3.42 7.73
CA HIS A 103 -11.26 -4.17 8.10
C HIS A 103 -11.08 -4.77 9.50
N SER A 104 -12.12 -4.68 10.31
CA SER A 104 -12.15 -5.18 11.68
C SER A 104 -13.49 -5.86 11.97
N PRO A 105 -13.52 -6.86 12.88
CA PRO A 105 -14.76 -7.41 13.41
C PRO A 105 -15.62 -6.38 14.14
N ASN A 106 -15.00 -5.30 14.66
CA ASN A 106 -15.71 -4.16 15.23
C ASN A 106 -15.86 -3.05 14.16
N PRO A 107 -17.02 -2.93 13.51
CA PRO A 107 -17.22 -1.93 12.46
C PRO A 107 -17.12 -0.48 12.96
N SER A 108 -17.24 -0.26 14.28
CA SER A 108 -17.06 1.07 14.89
C SER A 108 -15.60 1.51 14.96
N SER A 109 -14.63 0.58 14.89
CA SER A 109 -13.21 0.90 14.88
C SER A 109 -12.79 1.58 13.57
N PHE A 110 -13.35 1.11 12.45
CA PHE A 110 -13.09 1.61 11.10
C PHE A 110 -14.40 1.69 10.31
N PRO A 111 -15.16 2.78 10.41
CA PRO A 111 -16.40 2.93 9.66
C PRO A 111 -16.10 3.02 8.15
N LEU A 112 -17.03 2.52 7.33
CA LEU A 112 -16.93 2.56 5.87
C LEU A 112 -17.18 3.99 5.35
N VAL A 113 -16.18 4.86 5.55
CA VAL A 113 -16.20 6.26 5.14
C VAL A 113 -14.93 6.60 4.38
N ARG A 114 -15.05 7.51 3.41
CA ARG A 114 -13.87 8.11 2.80
C ARG A 114 -13.25 9.10 3.79
N GLN A 115 -12.01 8.87 4.20
CA GLN A 115 -11.27 9.79 5.05
C GLN A 115 -10.73 10.97 4.20
N PRO A 116 -11.16 12.23 4.45
CA PRO A 116 -10.64 13.39 3.73
C PRO A 116 -9.20 13.79 4.09
N LYS A 117 -8.64 13.24 5.18
CA LYS A 117 -7.29 13.56 5.66
C LYS A 117 -6.24 12.60 5.11
N HIS A 118 -5.00 13.08 4.98
CA HIS A 118 -3.87 12.25 4.59
C HIS A 118 -3.58 11.17 5.63
N VAL A 119 -3.33 9.97 5.13
CA VAL A 119 -2.89 8.79 5.87
C VAL A 119 -1.56 8.36 5.26
N THR A 120 -0.65 7.87 6.11
CA THR A 120 0.68 7.41 5.71
C THR A 120 0.89 5.97 6.15
N CYS A 121 1.86 5.28 5.55
CA CYS A 121 2.23 3.93 5.99
C CYS A 121 2.71 3.89 7.45
N LEU A 122 3.22 5.01 7.98
CA LEU A 122 3.66 5.11 9.38
C LEU A 122 2.49 4.98 10.36
N ASP A 123 1.27 5.30 9.93
CA ASP A 123 0.07 5.26 10.77
C ASP A 123 -0.42 3.82 11.03
N VAL A 124 0.02 2.84 10.24
CA VAL A 124 -0.41 1.43 10.36
C VAL A 124 0.00 0.84 11.70
N ALA A 125 1.27 0.96 12.08
CA ALA A 125 1.78 0.38 13.32
C ALA A 125 1.08 0.92 14.59
N PRO A 126 1.00 2.24 14.84
CA PRO A 126 0.31 2.77 16.01
C PRO A 126 -1.20 2.45 15.99
N THR A 127 -1.83 2.39 14.81
CA THR A 127 -3.24 1.98 14.69
C THR A 127 -3.44 0.51 15.11
N VAL A 128 -2.58 -0.41 14.67
CA VAL A 128 -2.65 -1.83 15.06
C VAL A 128 -2.41 -2.00 16.56
N LEU A 129 -1.41 -1.30 17.12
CA LEU A 129 -1.13 -1.35 18.55
C LEU A 129 -2.32 -0.84 19.37
N SER A 130 -2.87 0.32 19.01
CA SER A 130 -4.04 0.89 19.66
C SER A 130 -5.26 -0.03 19.57
N TYR A 131 -5.50 -0.64 18.40
CA TYR A 131 -6.58 -1.61 18.21
C TYR A 131 -6.46 -2.83 19.13
N LEU A 132 -5.23 -3.25 19.45
CA LEU A 132 -4.93 -4.36 20.36
C LEU A 132 -4.81 -3.94 21.83
N ASP A 133 -5.11 -2.69 22.16
CA ASP A 133 -4.92 -2.09 23.50
C ASP A 133 -3.46 -2.18 24.00
N ILE A 134 -2.51 -2.07 23.08
CA ILE A 134 -1.08 -2.04 23.36
C ILE A 134 -0.59 -0.59 23.29
N ALA A 135 0.15 -0.16 24.31
CA ALA A 135 0.70 1.19 24.35
C ALA A 135 1.66 1.46 23.18
N THR A 136 1.40 2.53 22.43
CA THR A 136 2.27 2.98 21.34
C THR A 136 3.61 3.51 21.87
N PRO A 137 4.76 2.98 21.40
CA PRO A 137 6.07 3.50 21.76
C PRO A 137 6.25 4.97 21.36
N LYS A 138 6.89 5.76 22.23
CA LYS A 138 7.11 7.21 22.03
C LYS A 138 7.88 7.58 20.75
N GLY A 139 8.64 6.65 20.17
CA GLY A 139 9.45 6.88 18.97
C GLY A 139 8.68 6.71 17.66
N MET A 140 7.41 6.29 17.69
CA MET A 140 6.61 6.18 16.47
C MET A 140 6.10 7.55 16.03
N GLU A 141 6.32 7.88 14.76
CA GLU A 141 5.90 9.16 14.15
C GLU A 141 4.48 9.11 13.55
N GLY A 142 3.95 7.90 13.37
CA GLY A 142 2.62 7.67 12.86
C GLY A 142 1.52 7.97 13.87
N CYS A 143 0.30 7.99 13.36
CA CYS A 143 -0.91 8.33 14.07
C CYS A 143 -1.86 7.14 14.23
N ASP A 144 -2.51 7.03 15.39
CA ASP A 144 -3.65 6.13 15.56
C ASP A 144 -4.85 6.61 14.73
N LEU A 145 -5.35 5.73 13.87
CA LEU A 145 -6.51 5.95 13.00
C LEU A 145 -7.80 5.31 13.56
N CYS A 146 -7.72 4.54 14.64
CA CYS A 146 -8.86 3.89 15.26
C CYS A 146 -9.79 4.94 15.89
N LEU A 147 -11.10 4.87 15.59
CA LEU A 147 -12.08 5.81 16.15
C LEU A 147 -12.66 5.37 17.50
N CYS A 148 -12.33 4.16 17.95
CA CYS A 148 -12.88 3.55 19.17
C CYS A 148 -11.90 3.62 20.37
N SER A 149 -10.71 4.23 20.24
CA SER A 149 -9.73 4.21 21.32
C SER A 149 -10.11 5.15 22.47
N ALA A 150 -10.08 4.62 23.70
CA ALA A 150 -10.37 5.36 24.94
C ALA A 150 -9.22 6.29 25.37
N THR A 151 -8.03 6.14 24.76
CA THR A 151 -6.76 6.68 25.28
C THR A 151 -6.09 7.73 24.40
N SER A 152 -6.67 8.14 23.28
CA SER A 152 -6.23 9.38 22.64
C SER A 152 -7.32 9.99 21.79
N THR A 153 -7.44 11.31 21.84
CA THR A 153 -8.06 12.04 20.74
C THR A 153 -7.32 11.61 19.48
N PRO A 154 -7.98 11.01 18.47
CA PRO A 154 -7.21 10.52 17.34
C PRO A 154 -6.45 11.72 16.76
N CYS A 155 -5.19 11.55 16.37
CA CYS A 155 -4.30 12.71 16.11
C CYS A 155 -4.61 13.47 14.81
N TRP A 156 -5.75 13.19 14.18
CA TRP A 156 -6.33 13.97 13.07
C TRP A 156 -6.44 15.47 13.35
N TRP A 157 -6.39 15.92 14.61
CA TRP A 157 -6.63 17.33 14.98
C TRP A 157 -5.43 18.28 14.92
N HIS A 158 -4.18 17.80 14.93
CA HIS A 158 -3.02 18.69 15.11
C HIS A 158 -2.05 18.79 13.94
N ARG A 159 -2.20 18.01 12.87
CA ARG A 159 -1.33 18.15 11.69
C ARG A 159 -1.87 19.23 10.76
N ARG A 160 -1.63 20.50 11.11
CA ARG A 160 -1.54 21.57 10.10
C ARG A 160 -0.26 21.31 9.32
N LEU A 161 -0.39 21.02 8.02
CA LEU A 161 0.72 21.22 7.09
C LEU A 161 1.05 22.71 7.02
#